data_AF-A0A382ZIP8-F1
#
_entry.id   AF-A0A382ZIP8-F1
#
_cell.length_a   1.000
_cell.length_b   1.000
_cell.length_c   1.000
_cell.angle_alpha   90.00
_cell.angle_beta   90.00
_cell.angle_gamma   90.00
#
_symmetry.space_group_name_H-M   'P 1'
#
loop_
_entity.id
_entity.type
_entity.pdbx_description
1 polymer ?
#
loop_
_entity_poly.entity_id
_entity_poly.type
_entity_poly.pdbx_seq_one_letter_code
_entity_poly.pdbx_strand_id
1 'polypeptide(L)'
;MLSNEQYQHFQTFGFIVLRQFFTLDEVSTLRAEFEKGLDLAYRHRPFDGSERHWVSQMGPETPFYAHLLEDQRFWSITAQLYGEDAFATGTDANRYVGNTGWHPDHHVDPKEDCYGVKYAFYLDPVGPDTGALRLIPGSHRNPLHDDLRENLKSMDLGIEEIPS
;
A
#
# COMPACT_ATOMS: atom_id res chain seq x y z
N MET A 1 -7.22 -16.69 -1.48
CA MET A 1 -8.62 -16.20 -1.53
C MET A 1 -9.03 -15.82 -0.12
N LEU A 2 -9.84 -14.76 0.02
CA LEU A 2 -10.37 -14.30 1.30
C LEU A 2 -11.51 -15.21 1.76
N SER A 3 -11.59 -15.43 3.07
CA SER A 3 -12.80 -15.96 3.69
C SER A 3 -13.98 -14.99 3.47
N ASN A 4 -15.21 -15.48 3.62
CA ASN A 4 -16.39 -14.63 3.51
C ASN A 4 -16.34 -13.46 4.51
N GLU A 5 -15.90 -13.69 5.75
CA GLU A 5 -15.76 -12.63 6.75
C GLU A 5 -14.76 -11.55 6.31
N GLN A 6 -13.57 -11.95 5.85
CA GLN A 6 -12.56 -11.02 5.33
C GLN A 6 -13.07 -10.25 4.10
N TYR A 7 -13.77 -10.93 3.20
CA TYR A 7 -14.38 -10.30 2.02
C TYR A 7 -15.42 -9.26 2.43
N GLN A 8 -16.32 -9.58 3.36
CA GLN A 8 -17.32 -8.63 3.87
C GLN A 8 -16.66 -7.45 4.61
N HIS A 9 -15.59 -7.70 5.37
CA HIS A 9 -14.81 -6.66 6.03
C HIS A 9 -14.20 -5.70 5.01
N PHE A 10 -13.56 -6.22 3.96
CA PHE A 10 -13.01 -5.42 2.87
C PHE A 10 -14.09 -4.56 2.20
N GLN A 11 -15.24 -5.18 1.85
CA GLN A 11 -16.34 -4.45 1.23
C GLN A 11 -16.87 -3.33 2.13
N THR A 12 -16.97 -3.58 3.44
CA THR A 12 -17.52 -2.62 4.41
C THR A 12 -16.57 -1.47 4.70
N PHE A 13 -15.30 -1.76 4.97
CA PHE A 13 -14.34 -0.78 5.50
C PHE A 13 -13.31 -0.29 4.49
N GLY A 14 -13.19 -0.95 3.32
CA GLY A 14 -12.27 -0.57 2.26
C GLY A 14 -10.85 -1.12 2.39
N PHE A 15 -10.59 -1.90 3.44
CA PHE A 15 -9.28 -2.53 3.67
C PHE A 15 -9.43 -3.83 4.48
N ILE A 16 -8.37 -4.64 4.49
CA ILE A 16 -8.22 -5.82 5.37
C ILE A 16 -6.75 -5.96 5.79
N VAL A 17 -6.51 -6.59 6.94
CA VAL A 17 -5.15 -6.93 7.39
C VAL A 17 -4.91 -8.43 7.22
N LEU A 18 -3.92 -8.77 6.41
CA LEU A 18 -3.46 -10.16 6.21
C LEU A 18 -2.20 -10.41 7.04
N ARG A 19 -2.38 -10.99 8.24
CA ARG A 19 -1.26 -11.27 9.15
C ARG A 19 -0.49 -12.50 8.69
N GLN A 20 0.83 -12.45 8.82
CA GLN A 20 1.74 -13.56 8.47
C GLN A 20 1.56 -14.03 7.01
N PHE A 21 1.30 -13.07 6.11
CA PHE A 21 1.12 -13.36 4.68
C PHE A 21 2.41 -13.86 4.02
N PHE A 22 3.54 -13.32 4.49
CA PHE A 22 4.88 -13.77 4.15
C PHE A 22 5.47 -14.62 5.27
N THR A 23 6.30 -15.58 4.89
CA THR A 23 7.20 -16.30 5.80
C THR A 23 8.37 -15.40 6.21
N LEU A 24 9.10 -15.79 7.27
CA LEU A 24 10.27 -15.04 7.72
C LEU A 24 11.41 -15.02 6.68
N ASP A 25 11.55 -16.08 5.88
CA ASP A 25 12.54 -16.16 4.81
C ASP A 25 12.19 -15.22 3.65
N GLU A 26 10.90 -15.14 3.31
CA GLU A 26 10.39 -14.19 2.31
C GLU A 26 10.60 -12.75 2.78
N VAL A 27 10.30 -12.43 4.04
CA VAL A 27 10.57 -11.10 4.61
C VAL A 27 12.05 -10.77 4.56
N SER A 28 12.93 -11.74 4.87
CA SER A 28 14.39 -11.55 4.79
C SER A 28 14.85 -11.28 3.36
N THR A 29 14.27 -11.98 2.38
CA THR A 29 14.54 -11.78 0.95
C THR A 29 14.05 -10.40 0.48
N LEU A 30 12.82 -10.02 0.83
CA LEU A 30 12.25 -8.71 0.52
C LEU A 30 13.08 -7.57 1.13
N ARG A 31 13.60 -7.73 2.36
CA ARG A 31 14.51 -6.73 2.95
C ARG A 31 15.81 -6.61 2.17
N ALA A 32 16.43 -7.72 1.79
CA ALA A 32 17.67 -7.70 1.02
C ALA A 32 17.49 -7.01 -0.34
N GLU A 33 16.40 -7.32 -1.05
CA GLU A 33 16.06 -6.67 -2.32
C GLU A 33 15.66 -5.20 -2.16
N PHE A 34 14.98 -4.86 -1.06
CA PHE A 34 14.65 -3.48 -0.71
C PHE A 34 15.91 -2.62 -0.58
N GLU A 35 16.87 -3.07 0.25
CA GLU A 35 18.14 -2.37 0.43
C GLU A 35 18.92 -2.26 -0.88
N LYS A 36 19.03 -3.37 -1.62
CA LYS A 36 19.74 -3.40 -2.90
C LYS A 36 19.13 -2.45 -3.93
N GLY A 37 17.81 -2.44 -4.09
CA GLY A 37 17.12 -1.55 -5.02
C GLY A 37 17.35 -0.08 -4.69
N LEU A 38 17.23 0.27 -3.41
CA LEU A 38 17.48 1.64 -2.93
C LEU A 38 18.95 2.05 -3.06
N ASP A 39 19.90 1.20 -2.69
CA ASP A 39 21.34 1.49 -2.80
C ASP A 39 21.77 1.69 -4.25
N LEU A 40 21.15 0.98 -5.19
CA LEU A 40 21.40 1.19 -6.62
C LEU A 40 20.82 2.52 -7.10
N ALA A 41 19.56 2.82 -6.77
CA ALA A 41 18.89 4.05 -7.21
C ALA A 41 19.47 5.31 -6.56
N TYR A 42 19.93 5.20 -5.32
CA TYR A 42 20.39 6.31 -4.49
C TYR A 42 21.88 6.22 -4.13
N ARG A 43 22.69 5.52 -4.95
CA ARG A 43 24.14 5.32 -4.72
C ARG A 43 24.91 6.60 -4.38
N HIS A 44 24.54 7.71 -5.00
CA HIS A 44 25.19 9.01 -4.83
C HIS A 44 24.53 9.90 -3.77
N ARG A 45 23.47 9.41 -3.15
CA ARG A 45 22.71 10.10 -2.11
C ARG A 45 22.18 9.06 -1.11
N PRO A 46 23.06 8.44 -0.29
CA PRO A 46 22.63 7.46 0.70
C PRO A 46 21.56 8.05 1.64
N PHE A 47 20.68 7.19 2.15
CA PHE A 47 19.60 7.63 3.00
C PHE A 47 20.12 8.21 4.32
N ASP A 48 19.88 9.50 4.55
CA ASP A 48 20.24 10.24 5.77
C ASP A 48 19.01 10.62 6.62
N GLY A 49 17.82 10.19 6.20
CA GLY A 49 16.55 10.52 6.85
C GLY A 49 16.03 11.93 6.58
N SER A 50 16.63 12.69 5.67
CA SER A 50 16.15 14.04 5.30
C SER A 50 14.98 14.01 4.32
N GLU A 51 14.90 12.98 3.46
CA GLU A 51 13.86 12.86 2.43
C GLU A 51 13.46 11.40 2.18
N ARG A 52 12.23 11.20 1.70
CA ARG A 52 11.74 9.89 1.29
C ARG A 52 12.57 9.36 0.12
N HIS A 53 12.94 8.08 0.18
CA HIS A 53 13.43 7.34 -0.98
C HIS A 53 12.34 6.42 -1.53
N TRP A 54 12.25 6.34 -2.86
CA TRP A 54 11.29 5.49 -3.58
C TRP A 54 11.95 4.89 -4.81
N VAL A 55 11.69 3.61 -5.06
CA VAL A 55 12.18 2.93 -6.27
C VAL A 55 11.18 1.88 -6.73
N SER A 56 11.00 1.74 -8.04
CA SER A 56 10.30 0.60 -8.62
C SER A 56 11.12 -0.68 -8.45
N GLN A 57 10.48 -1.78 -8.04
CA GLN A 57 11.13 -3.05 -7.73
C GLN A 57 10.79 -4.15 -8.75
N MET A 58 10.78 -3.78 -10.03
CA MET A 58 10.48 -4.69 -11.14
C MET A 58 11.73 -5.11 -11.93
N GLY A 59 12.91 -4.71 -11.48
CA GLY A 59 14.17 -4.96 -12.18
C GLY A 59 14.74 -6.35 -11.91
N PRO A 60 15.73 -6.80 -12.70
CA PRO A 60 16.43 -8.07 -12.49
C PRO A 60 17.19 -8.12 -11.15
N GLU A 61 17.40 -6.97 -10.53
CA GLU A 61 18.08 -6.85 -9.23
C GLU A 61 17.19 -7.20 -8.04
N THR A 62 15.86 -7.17 -8.24
CA THR A 62 14.82 -7.45 -7.24
C THR A 62 13.82 -8.50 -7.75
N PRO A 63 14.30 -9.71 -8.06
CA PRO A 63 13.48 -10.75 -8.68
C PRO A 63 12.32 -11.21 -7.80
N PHE A 64 12.46 -11.21 -6.48
CA PHE A 64 11.37 -11.61 -5.58
C PHE A 64 10.25 -10.57 -5.55
N TYR A 65 10.56 -9.26 -5.52
CA TYR A 65 9.55 -8.22 -5.71
C TYR A 65 8.85 -8.31 -7.08
N ALA A 66 9.62 -8.52 -8.15
CA ALA A 66 9.06 -8.64 -9.49
C ALA A 66 8.11 -9.83 -9.60
N HIS A 67 8.44 -10.95 -8.94
CA HIS A 67 7.61 -12.15 -8.89
C HIS A 67 6.26 -11.94 -8.19
N LEU A 68 6.15 -10.99 -7.26
CA LEU A 68 4.87 -10.75 -6.54
C LEU A 68 3.71 -10.39 -7.47
N LEU A 69 3.99 -9.86 -8.67
CA LEU A 69 2.98 -9.55 -9.68
C LEU A 69 2.23 -10.79 -10.18
N GLU A 70 2.88 -11.95 -10.13
CA GLU A 70 2.34 -13.24 -10.57
C GLU A 70 2.12 -14.21 -9.39
N ASP A 71 2.38 -13.79 -8.16
CA ASP A 71 2.23 -14.63 -6.99
C ASP A 71 0.74 -14.96 -6.75
N GLN A 72 0.47 -16.26 -6.72
CA GLN A 72 -0.88 -16.82 -6.61
C GLN A 72 -1.65 -16.31 -5.38
N ARG A 73 -0.96 -15.99 -4.27
CA ARG A 73 -1.60 -15.50 -3.05
C ARG A 73 -2.25 -14.14 -3.28
N PHE A 74 -1.56 -13.25 -4.00
CA PHE A 74 -2.07 -11.93 -4.39
C PHE A 74 -3.12 -12.05 -5.49
N TRP A 75 -2.79 -12.78 -6.57
CA TRP A 75 -3.71 -12.94 -7.71
C TRP A 75 -5.05 -13.52 -7.28
N SER A 76 -5.07 -14.54 -6.41
CA SER A 76 -6.31 -15.16 -5.95
C SER A 76 -7.23 -14.23 -5.16
N ILE A 77 -6.68 -13.19 -4.52
CA ILE A 77 -7.45 -12.17 -3.81
C ILE A 77 -7.93 -11.11 -4.81
N THR A 78 -7.04 -10.66 -5.69
CA THR A 78 -7.38 -9.69 -6.74
C THR A 78 -8.48 -10.22 -7.65
N ALA A 79 -8.39 -11.46 -8.12
CA ALA A 79 -9.39 -12.09 -8.98
C ALA A 79 -10.76 -12.21 -8.28
N GLN A 80 -10.77 -12.51 -6.98
CA GLN A 80 -12.01 -12.54 -6.18
C GLN A 80 -12.67 -11.17 -6.07
N LEU A 81 -11.88 -10.09 -6.00
CA LEU A 81 -12.37 -8.73 -5.79
C LEU A 81 -12.73 -8.01 -7.10
N TYR A 82 -11.97 -8.25 -8.17
CA TYR A 82 -12.00 -7.45 -9.41
C TYR A 82 -12.26 -8.27 -10.68
N GLY A 83 -12.27 -9.60 -10.61
CA GLY A 83 -12.45 -10.47 -11.77
C GLY A 83 -11.14 -11.11 -12.25
N GLU A 84 -11.26 -12.21 -12.99
CA GLU A 84 -10.12 -13.01 -13.46
C GLU A 84 -9.27 -12.30 -14.54
N ASP A 85 -9.79 -11.24 -15.14
CA ASP A 85 -9.11 -10.39 -16.13
C ASP A 85 -8.25 -9.28 -15.50
N ALA A 86 -8.26 -9.16 -14.16
CA ALA A 86 -7.39 -8.24 -13.45
C ALA A 86 -5.91 -8.63 -13.58
N PHE A 87 -5.05 -7.63 -13.73
CA PHE A 87 -3.60 -7.80 -13.85
C PHE A 87 -2.86 -6.85 -12.91
N ALA A 88 -1.65 -7.24 -12.49
CA ALA A 88 -0.81 -6.42 -11.64
C ALA A 88 -0.03 -5.38 -12.47
N THR A 89 0.10 -4.16 -11.95
CA THR A 89 0.70 -3.02 -12.68
C THR A 89 2.14 -2.73 -12.27
N GLY A 90 2.52 -3.08 -11.04
CA GLY A 90 3.90 -2.92 -10.59
C GLY A 90 4.08 -3.11 -9.08
N THR A 91 5.34 -3.22 -8.69
CA THR A 91 5.79 -3.28 -7.30
C THR A 91 6.81 -2.17 -7.07
N ASP A 92 6.77 -1.59 -5.89
CA ASP A 92 7.71 -0.55 -5.49
C ASP A 92 8.10 -0.68 -4.01
N ALA A 93 9.12 0.08 -3.66
CA ALA A 93 9.65 0.18 -2.32
C ALA A 93 9.69 1.66 -1.90
N ASN A 94 9.20 1.94 -0.69
CA ASN A 94 9.24 3.26 -0.08
C ASN A 94 10.02 3.21 1.24
N ARG A 95 10.99 4.11 1.40
CA ARG A 95 11.60 4.44 2.69
C ARG A 95 11.12 5.84 3.10
N TYR A 96 10.08 5.87 3.92
CA TYR A 96 9.39 7.10 4.31
C TYR A 96 10.18 7.95 5.31
N VAL A 97 9.96 9.26 5.25
CA VAL A 97 10.41 10.27 6.22
C VAL A 97 9.22 11.16 6.53
N GLY A 98 8.92 11.33 7.82
CA GLY A 98 7.79 12.15 8.28
C GLY A 98 6.43 11.57 7.88
N ASN A 99 5.40 12.42 7.99
CA ASN A 99 4.02 12.04 7.70
C ASN A 99 3.62 12.39 6.26
N THR A 100 2.78 11.54 5.66
CA THR A 100 2.04 11.89 4.44
C THR A 100 0.69 12.47 4.82
N GLY A 101 0.30 13.60 4.20
CA GLY A 101 -1.02 14.18 4.42
C GLY A 101 -2.15 13.26 3.96
N TRP A 102 -3.35 13.44 4.50
CA TRP A 102 -4.52 12.67 4.10
C TRP A 102 -4.86 12.88 2.62
N HIS A 103 -5.01 11.78 1.88
CA HIS A 103 -5.41 11.77 0.48
C HIS A 103 -5.98 10.40 0.12
N PRO A 104 -6.92 10.32 -0.83
CA PRO A 104 -7.14 9.09 -1.56
C PRO A 104 -6.07 8.92 -2.65
N ASP A 105 -5.79 7.68 -3.06
CA ASP A 105 -4.92 7.42 -4.20
C ASP A 105 -5.58 7.85 -5.52
N HIS A 106 -6.89 7.63 -5.64
CA HIS A 106 -7.72 7.82 -6.84
C HIS A 106 -9.08 8.43 -6.46
N HIS A 107 -9.87 8.85 -7.44
CA HIS A 107 -11.27 9.20 -7.19
C HIS A 107 -12.13 7.92 -7.00
N VAL A 108 -13.45 8.07 -6.84
CA VAL A 108 -14.42 6.96 -6.88
C VAL A 108 -15.26 7.08 -8.15
N ASP A 109 -14.61 7.34 -9.29
CA ASP A 109 -15.21 7.38 -10.61
C ASP A 109 -14.56 6.31 -11.53
N PRO A 110 -15.26 5.21 -11.84
CA PRO A 110 -14.72 4.15 -12.69
C PRO A 110 -14.41 4.58 -14.13
N LYS A 111 -14.79 5.79 -14.56
CA LYS A 111 -14.40 6.35 -15.86
C LYS A 111 -13.05 7.06 -15.84
N GLU A 112 -12.68 7.61 -14.69
CA GLU A 112 -11.46 8.40 -14.50
C GLU A 112 -10.37 7.62 -13.74
N ASP A 113 -10.75 6.57 -13.00
CA ASP A 113 -9.86 5.85 -12.09
C ASP A 113 -9.45 4.45 -12.55
N CYS A 114 -8.25 4.05 -12.13
CA CYS A 114 -7.85 2.66 -12.12
C CYS A 114 -8.61 1.91 -11.02
N TYR A 115 -9.58 1.08 -11.40
CA TYR A 115 -10.29 0.21 -10.48
C TYR A 115 -9.39 -0.97 -10.08
N GLY A 116 -8.89 -0.97 -8.84
CA GLY A 116 -7.97 -2.01 -8.37
C GLY A 116 -7.73 -2.00 -6.86
N VAL A 117 -6.88 -2.92 -6.40
CA VAL A 117 -6.44 -3.04 -5.01
C VAL A 117 -4.94 -2.83 -4.89
N LYS A 118 -4.53 -2.03 -3.91
CA LYS A 118 -3.13 -1.87 -3.51
C LYS A 118 -2.82 -2.80 -2.34
N TYR A 119 -1.71 -3.51 -2.44
CA TYR A 119 -1.17 -4.32 -1.33
C TYR A 119 0.01 -3.58 -0.70
N ALA A 120 -0.21 -3.02 0.49
CA ALA A 120 0.86 -2.48 1.32
C ALA A 120 1.33 -3.54 2.32
N PHE A 121 2.65 -3.72 2.43
CA PHE A 121 3.25 -4.64 3.40
C PHE A 121 4.44 -3.98 4.09
N TYR A 122 4.64 -4.36 5.34
CA TYR A 122 5.71 -3.84 6.18
C TYR A 122 6.88 -4.79 6.20
N LEU A 123 8.07 -4.27 5.89
CA LEU A 123 9.30 -5.01 6.10
C LEU A 123 9.73 -4.91 7.57
N ASP A 124 9.47 -3.77 8.22
CA ASP A 124 9.83 -3.51 9.62
C ASP A 124 8.59 -3.29 10.50
N PRO A 125 8.66 -3.62 11.80
CA PRO A 125 7.55 -3.40 12.71
C PRO A 125 7.29 -1.89 12.87
N VAL A 126 6.07 -1.47 12.53
CA VAL A 126 5.59 -0.10 12.76
C VAL A 126 4.27 -0.13 13.53
N GLY A 127 4.04 0.91 14.32
CA GLY A 127 2.85 1.12 15.13
C GLY A 127 2.26 2.51 14.90
N PRO A 128 1.21 2.87 15.66
CA PRO A 128 0.47 4.12 15.49
C PRO A 128 1.35 5.38 15.52
N ASP A 129 2.40 5.35 16.35
CA ASP A 129 3.31 6.48 16.58
C ASP A 129 4.67 6.31 15.86
N THR A 130 4.86 5.22 15.12
CA THR A 130 6.11 4.91 14.41
C THR A 130 5.93 4.71 12.90
N GLY A 131 4.81 5.18 12.36
CA GLY A 131 4.60 5.26 10.91
C GLY A 131 3.73 4.16 10.30
N ALA A 132 2.85 3.52 11.08
CA ALA A 132 1.82 2.66 10.51
C ALA A 132 0.85 3.47 9.62
N LEU A 133 0.48 2.90 8.47
CA LEU A 133 -0.56 3.43 7.58
C LEU A 133 -1.88 3.62 8.35
N ARG A 134 -2.49 4.78 8.14
CA ARG A 134 -3.80 5.14 8.68
C ARG A 134 -4.81 5.16 7.53
N LEU A 135 -6.01 4.65 7.78
CA LEU A 135 -7.09 4.54 6.80
C LEU A 135 -8.37 5.00 7.48
N ILE A 136 -9.24 5.73 6.78
CA ILE A 136 -10.55 6.11 7.32
C ILE A 136 -11.56 5.04 6.87
N PRO A 137 -12.11 4.22 7.79
CA PRO A 137 -12.95 3.10 7.39
C PRO A 137 -14.19 3.57 6.60
N GLY A 138 -14.41 2.98 5.43
CA GLY A 138 -15.54 3.31 4.56
C GLY A 138 -15.32 4.51 3.63
N SER A 139 -14.18 5.20 3.70
CA SER A 139 -13.88 6.37 2.86
C SER A 139 -13.63 6.02 1.38
N HIS A 140 -13.69 4.75 1.00
CA HIS A 140 -13.65 4.27 -0.38
C HIS A 140 -14.99 4.39 -1.11
N ARG A 141 -16.05 4.84 -0.42
CA ARG A 141 -17.40 4.97 -0.99
C ARG A 141 -17.95 6.38 -0.84
N ASN A 142 -18.76 6.79 -1.82
CA ASN A 142 -19.54 8.01 -1.73
C ASN A 142 -20.73 7.84 -0.76
N PRO A 143 -21.15 8.94 -0.08
CA PRO A 143 -20.64 10.31 -0.21
C PRO A 143 -19.35 10.61 0.59
N LEU A 144 -18.97 9.74 1.53
CA LEU A 144 -17.86 10.01 2.46
C LEU A 144 -16.53 10.28 1.74
N HIS A 145 -16.25 9.60 0.63
CA HIS A 145 -15.05 9.85 -0.18
C HIS A 145 -14.95 11.31 -0.64
N ASP A 146 -15.98 11.81 -1.34
CA ASP A 146 -16.00 13.17 -1.86
C ASP A 146 -16.01 14.21 -0.73
N ASP A 147 -16.79 13.98 0.33
CA ASP A 147 -16.83 14.84 1.51
C ASP A 147 -15.43 15.01 2.13
N LEU A 148 -14.70 13.90 2.33
CA LEU A 148 -13.34 13.94 2.87
C LEU A 148 -12.36 14.61 1.90
N ARG A 149 -12.41 14.27 0.61
CA ARG A 149 -11.50 14.84 -0.39
C ARG A 149 -11.62 16.37 -0.47
N GLU A 150 -12.85 16.88 -0.40
CA GLU A 150 -13.15 18.31 -0.55
C GLU A 150 -12.89 19.10 0.73
N ASN A 151 -13.09 18.49 1.90
CA ASN A 151 -13.08 19.22 3.17
C ASN A 151 -11.87 18.94 4.07
N LEU A 152 -11.19 17.79 3.97
CA LEU A 152 -10.09 17.45 4.90
C LEU A 152 -8.99 18.50 4.97
N LYS A 153 -8.61 19.07 3.83
CA LYS A 153 -7.57 20.10 3.76
C LYS A 153 -7.97 21.43 4.41
N SER A 154 -9.27 21.72 4.47
CA SER A 154 -9.78 22.96 5.07
C SER A 154 -10.02 22.85 6.57
N MET A 155 -10.06 21.64 7.12
CA MET A 155 -10.30 21.39 8.54
C MET A 155 -9.06 21.67 9.42
N ASP A 156 -7.88 21.82 8.83
CA ASP A 156 -6.60 22.10 9.52
C ASP A 156 -6.34 21.16 10.72
N LEU A 157 -6.71 19.88 10.56
CA LEU A 157 -6.53 18.85 11.58
C LEU A 157 -5.16 18.17 11.42
N GLY A 158 -4.50 17.95 12.55
CA GLY A 158 -3.37 17.02 12.66
C GLY A 158 -3.78 15.62 12.20
N ILE A 159 -2.81 14.85 11.70
CA ILE A 159 -3.08 13.52 11.14
C ILE A 159 -3.66 12.58 12.20
N GLU A 160 -3.19 12.74 13.43
CA GLU A 160 -3.61 12.03 14.63
C GLU A 160 -5.00 12.43 15.15
N GLU A 161 -5.55 13.57 14.73
CA GLU A 161 -6.85 14.06 15.19
C GLU A 161 -8.02 13.42 14.43
N ILE A 162 -7.74 12.73 13.32
CA ILE A 162 -8.76 12.09 12.49
C ILE A 162 -8.90 10.62 12.90
N PRO A 163 -10.11 10.17 13.30
CA PRO A 163 -10.34 8.77 13.60
C PRO A 163 -10.04 7.88 12.39
N SER A 164 -9.12 6.95 12.56
CA SER A 164 -8.60 6.05 11.53
C SER A 164 -8.39 4.64 12.07
#